data_AF-W7EKD1-F1
#
_entry.id   AF-W7EKD1-F1
#
_cell.length_a   1.000
_cell.length_b   1.000
_cell.length_c   1.000
_cell.angle_alpha   90.00
_cell.angle_beta   90.00
_cell.angle_gamma   90.00
#
_symmetry.space_group_name_H-M   'P 1'
#
loop_
_entity.id
_entity.type
_entity.pdbx_description
1 polymer ?
#
loop_
_entity_poly.entity_id
_entity_poly.type
_entity_poly.pdbx_seq_one_letter_code
_entity_poly.pdbx_strand_id
1 'polypeptide(L)'
;MIVTRVRRPLLLQGFQSFYSFSNALPTTKARYSSTIINKLRKSKGESSARASTDQVIPFHALDDGYVNRHVVMEASYRFDDVLDVDRLRLALHRLMQRDGWKKLGARIRQNKQKKLEYILPCEYDEKRPPFLWLHEKFEKTIAEHPKASRLPRASHTPKIHEDPHLMQSFLHHSGRPRKLADWLNSDCPPLSFKILSFQDATILSVSWPHCVFDGIGRAAFMNAWLAELNGLAIPEFVGFDHDPMSPLIGEVSGERYVLRSQMLAGSRLFFFVLRMIFDLILQPKSEPRILQIPDRFLQEMRREALADLRKECKGEDAVFVTNGDVLLAWWARTVLSSQNLAGSRPVAIGTALNLRKTLEKELPRGTFIGNAVSTAFAFLTAHELATIPLGSIALRIRRAIQQQRTTEQVKAQLTLMDSYGRQPLAGSWNVLPLVLSQSNSLGFFDLDFSSAVVRQGLPNDRRSNGVGKPSYIHLTHQMNGVPGRNAGSVMGKDAAGNWWIYFDLPVTAWEGVYKKLRALES
;
A
#
# COMPACT_ATOMS: atom_id res chain seq x y z
N MET A 1 -9.51 42.43 -5.40
CA MET A 1 -8.98 41.86 -4.15
C MET A 1 -10.15 41.55 -3.22
N ILE A 2 -10.80 40.38 -3.38
CA ILE A 2 -11.76 39.79 -2.43
C ILE A 2 -11.55 38.27 -2.57
N VAL A 3 -11.00 37.64 -1.53
CA VAL A 3 -10.76 36.18 -1.48
C VAL A 3 -11.97 35.55 -0.80
N THR A 4 -12.92 35.04 -1.58
CA THR A 4 -14.04 34.25 -1.05
C THR A 4 -13.58 32.82 -0.79
N ARG A 5 -13.44 32.46 0.49
CA ARG A 5 -13.27 31.07 0.94
C ARG A 5 -14.49 30.24 0.53
N VAL A 6 -14.32 29.36 -0.45
CA VAL A 6 -15.34 28.37 -0.84
C VAL A 6 -15.44 27.32 0.27
N ARG A 7 -16.60 27.25 0.94
CA ARG A 7 -16.96 26.18 1.89
C ARG A 7 -17.02 24.83 1.15
N ARG A 8 -16.52 23.78 1.81
CA ARG A 8 -16.55 22.38 1.34
C ARG A 8 -17.99 21.95 0.97
N PRO A 9 -18.21 21.22 -0.14
CA PRO A 9 -19.51 20.63 -0.42
C PRO A 9 -19.81 19.48 0.57
N LEU A 10 -21.02 19.51 1.15
CA LEU A 10 -21.51 18.67 2.25
C LEU A 10 -21.89 17.23 1.86
N LEU A 11 -21.58 16.77 0.63
CA LEU A 11 -22.27 15.61 0.02
C LEU A 11 -21.56 14.24 0.13
N LEU A 12 -20.55 14.09 0.99
CA LEU A 12 -19.82 12.80 1.16
C LEU A 12 -19.98 12.14 2.55
N GLN A 13 -20.87 12.65 3.41
CA GLN A 13 -21.11 12.04 4.74
C GLN A 13 -22.14 10.90 4.76
N GLY A 14 -22.66 10.45 3.61
CA GLY A 14 -23.81 9.54 3.56
C GLY A 14 -23.55 8.08 3.16
N PHE A 15 -22.34 7.67 2.77
CA PHE A 15 -22.13 6.28 2.31
C PHE A 15 -21.59 5.40 3.43
N GLN A 16 -22.48 4.61 4.03
CA GLN A 16 -22.10 3.47 4.87
C GLN A 16 -21.19 2.51 4.09
N SER A 17 -20.24 1.91 4.80
CA SER A 17 -19.36 0.84 4.29
C SER A 17 -20.18 -0.29 3.66
N PHE A 18 -19.90 -0.63 2.40
CA PHE A 18 -20.51 -1.76 1.70
C PHE A 18 -19.91 -3.12 2.07
N TYR A 19 -19.02 -3.18 3.06
CA TYR A 19 -18.57 -4.44 3.65
C TYR A 19 -19.49 -4.84 4.80
N SER A 20 -20.55 -5.59 4.49
CA SER A 20 -21.27 -6.37 5.50
C SER A 20 -20.36 -7.51 5.96
N PHE A 21 -19.73 -7.34 7.13
CA PHE A 21 -19.05 -8.44 7.79
C PHE A 21 -20.09 -9.37 8.40
N SER A 22 -20.18 -10.60 7.88
CA SER A 22 -20.92 -11.68 8.53
C SER A 22 -20.31 -11.97 9.91
N ASN A 23 -21.04 -11.59 10.97
CA ASN A 23 -20.78 -12.04 12.32
C ASN A 23 -21.32 -13.46 12.48
N ALA A 24 -20.53 -14.47 12.12
CA ALA A 24 -20.68 -15.82 12.65
C ALA A 24 -19.40 -16.62 12.40
N LEU A 25 -18.65 -16.93 13.45
CA LEU A 25 -17.66 -18.01 13.45
C LEU A 25 -18.12 -19.08 14.44
N PRO A 26 -18.13 -20.37 14.03
CA PRO A 26 -18.14 -21.48 14.97
C PRO A 26 -16.87 -21.48 15.81
N THR A 27 -17.01 -21.73 17.11
CA THR A 27 -15.92 -21.89 18.06
C THR A 27 -15.15 -23.18 17.78
N THR A 28 -14.03 -23.09 17.10
CA THR A 28 -13.08 -24.22 16.99
C THR A 28 -12.23 -24.28 18.25
N LYS A 29 -12.54 -25.24 19.14
CA LYS A 29 -11.71 -25.62 20.30
C LYS A 29 -10.44 -26.31 19.81
N ALA A 30 -9.43 -25.54 19.43
CA ALA A 30 -8.08 -26.05 19.31
C ALA A 30 -7.23 -25.44 20.43
N ARG A 31 -6.47 -26.29 21.13
CA ARG A 31 -5.55 -25.86 22.18
C ARG A 31 -4.40 -25.09 21.51
N TYR A 32 -4.26 -23.82 21.86
CA TYR A 32 -3.18 -22.94 21.41
C TYR A 32 -2.58 -22.24 22.62
N SER A 33 -1.27 -22.07 22.65
CA SER A 33 -0.63 -21.15 23.60
C SER A 33 -0.55 -19.77 22.95
N SER A 34 -1.19 -18.79 23.57
CA SER A 34 -1.15 -17.39 23.12
C SER A 34 -0.53 -16.53 24.20
N THR A 35 0.55 -15.83 23.86
CA THR A 35 1.17 -14.84 24.74
C THR A 35 0.77 -13.45 24.24
N ILE A 36 -0.14 -12.81 24.98
CA ILE A 36 -0.47 -11.39 24.78
C ILE A 36 0.41 -10.61 25.75
N ILE A 37 1.40 -9.90 25.22
CA ILE A 37 2.32 -9.12 26.07
C ILE A 37 1.66 -7.80 26.51
N ASN A 38 0.76 -7.22 25.69
CA ASN A 38 0.04 -5.99 26.04
C ASN A 38 -1.47 -6.15 25.77
N LYS A 39 -2.31 -6.22 26.83
CA LYS A 39 -3.78 -6.21 26.69
C LYS A 39 -4.30 -4.79 26.54
N LEU A 40 -5.14 -4.55 25.53
CA LEU A 40 -5.81 -3.27 25.34
C LEU A 40 -6.83 -3.00 26.46
N ARG A 41 -6.61 -1.93 27.23
CA ARG A 41 -7.70 -1.29 27.97
C ARG A 41 -8.46 -0.39 27.01
N LYS A 42 -9.69 -0.76 26.66
CA LYS A 42 -10.66 0.22 26.16
C LYS A 42 -11.03 1.11 27.34
N SER A 43 -10.52 2.35 27.41
CA SER A 43 -11.07 3.30 28.38
C SER A 43 -12.50 3.62 27.94
N LYS A 44 -13.47 3.31 28.81
CA LYS A 44 -14.79 3.92 28.72
C LYS A 44 -14.61 5.35 29.25
N GLY A 45 -14.83 6.33 28.39
CA GLY A 45 -15.18 7.68 28.82
C GLY A 45 -14.16 8.36 29.73
N GLU A 46 -12.98 8.62 29.20
CA GLU A 46 -12.12 9.76 29.56
C GLU A 46 -11.10 9.81 28.42
N SER A 47 -10.97 10.95 27.74
CA SER A 47 -9.82 11.15 26.85
C SER A 47 -8.59 10.76 27.66
N SER A 48 -7.80 9.77 27.25
CA SER A 48 -6.63 9.39 28.05
C SER A 48 -5.83 10.67 28.26
N ALA A 49 -5.81 11.18 29.49
CA ALA A 49 -5.38 12.53 29.75
C ALA A 49 -3.93 12.61 29.26
N ARG A 50 -3.68 13.58 28.37
CA ARG A 50 -2.32 13.88 27.92
C ARG A 50 -1.49 14.08 29.18
N ALA A 51 -0.50 13.23 29.42
CA ALA A 51 0.42 13.49 30.51
C ALA A 51 1.14 14.81 30.18
N SER A 52 1.34 15.67 31.17
CA SER A 52 2.02 16.96 30.98
C SER A 52 3.45 16.78 30.44
N THR A 53 4.03 15.59 30.62
CA THR A 53 5.37 15.20 30.17
C THR A 53 5.43 14.70 28.72
N ASP A 54 4.29 14.51 28.05
CA ASP A 54 4.27 14.01 26.67
C ASP A 54 4.68 15.10 25.65
N GLN A 55 5.57 14.73 24.72
CA GLN A 55 5.98 15.60 23.62
C GLN A 55 4.93 15.58 22.51
N VAL A 56 4.59 16.75 21.98
CA VAL A 56 3.69 16.88 20.81
C VAL A 56 4.53 17.10 19.57
N ILE A 57 4.24 16.30 18.55
CA ILE A 57 4.92 16.34 17.26
C ILE A 57 3.85 16.50 16.18
N PRO A 58 3.94 17.51 15.29
CA PRO A 58 2.96 17.68 14.23
C PRO A 58 3.05 16.55 13.20
N PHE A 59 1.92 16.23 12.56
CA PHE A 59 1.95 15.43 11.33
C PHE A 59 2.50 16.26 10.17
N HIS A 60 3.22 15.60 9.26
CA HIS A 60 3.66 16.23 8.02
C HIS A 60 2.46 16.49 7.09
N ALA A 61 2.61 17.45 6.18
CA ALA A 61 1.52 17.92 5.33
C ALA A 61 0.89 16.78 4.50
N LEU A 62 1.74 15.91 3.96
CA LEU A 62 1.32 14.77 3.13
C LEU A 62 0.83 13.56 3.95
N ASP A 63 1.22 13.46 5.22
CA ASP A 63 0.77 12.40 6.13
C ASP A 63 -0.70 12.60 6.52
N ASP A 64 -1.09 13.85 6.74
CA ASP A 64 -2.41 14.25 7.23
C ASP A 64 -3.49 14.36 6.12
N GLY A 65 -3.24 13.75 4.97
CA GLY A 65 -4.11 13.78 3.80
C GLY A 65 -5.40 12.98 3.95
N TYR A 66 -6.45 13.36 3.19
CA TYR A 66 -7.77 12.74 3.29
C TYR A 66 -7.72 11.21 3.13
N VAL A 67 -7.05 10.68 2.11
CA VAL A 67 -6.98 9.22 1.88
C VAL A 67 -6.20 8.53 3.00
N ASN A 68 -5.06 9.10 3.40
CA ASN A 68 -4.17 8.51 4.41
C ASN A 68 -4.84 8.37 5.79
N ARG A 69 -5.74 9.30 6.13
CA ARG A 69 -6.59 9.23 7.34
C ARG A 69 -7.61 8.08 7.34
N HIS A 70 -7.96 7.53 6.18
CA HIS A 70 -9.06 6.56 6.05
C HIS A 70 -8.60 5.17 5.63
N VAL A 71 -7.30 4.97 5.42
CA VAL A 71 -6.73 3.68 5.04
C VAL A 71 -5.88 3.13 6.18
N VAL A 72 -6.16 1.90 6.57
CA VAL A 72 -5.26 1.09 7.42
C VAL A 72 -4.67 0.01 6.55
N MET A 73 -3.36 -0.05 6.51
CA MET A 73 -2.63 -1.01 5.70
C MET A 73 -2.19 -2.20 6.54
N GLU A 74 -2.17 -3.37 5.93
CA GLU A 74 -1.91 -4.64 6.58
C GLU A 74 -1.04 -5.50 5.67
N ALA A 75 0.05 -6.05 6.20
CA ALA A 75 0.94 -6.92 5.45
C ALA A 75 1.39 -8.10 6.31
N SER A 76 1.40 -9.29 5.72
CA SER A 76 1.91 -10.51 6.34
C SER A 76 2.99 -11.13 5.48
N TYR A 77 4.10 -11.49 6.12
CA TYR A 77 5.26 -12.13 5.51
C TYR A 77 5.31 -13.58 6.00
N ARG A 78 5.17 -14.53 5.07
CA ARG A 78 5.37 -15.96 5.38
C ARG A 78 6.84 -16.31 5.15
N PHE A 79 7.43 -16.93 6.15
CA PHE A 79 8.76 -17.54 6.08
C PHE A 79 8.59 -19.05 6.19
N ASP A 80 9.29 -19.81 5.35
CA ASP A 80 9.33 -21.28 5.48
C ASP A 80 10.44 -21.72 6.46
N ASP A 81 10.66 -20.90 7.50
CA ASP A 81 11.63 -21.09 8.57
C ASP A 81 11.00 -20.68 9.91
N VAL A 82 11.49 -21.26 11.00
CA VAL A 82 11.10 -20.88 12.36
C VAL A 82 12.01 -19.75 12.82
N LEU A 83 11.42 -18.60 13.14
CA LEU A 83 12.11 -17.41 13.62
C LEU A 83 12.01 -17.28 15.16
N ASP A 84 13.05 -16.71 15.76
CA ASP A 84 13.10 -16.28 17.16
C ASP A 84 12.24 -15.03 17.36
N VAL A 85 11.04 -15.24 17.89
CA VAL A 85 10.04 -14.19 18.09
C VAL A 85 10.49 -13.15 19.11
N ASP A 86 11.23 -13.56 20.15
CA ASP A 86 11.72 -12.63 21.17
C ASP A 86 12.86 -11.78 20.63
N ARG A 87 13.78 -12.37 19.85
CA ARG A 87 14.83 -11.60 19.17
C ARG A 87 14.26 -10.54 18.24
N LEU A 88 13.22 -10.90 17.45
CA LEU A 88 12.49 -9.95 16.60
C LEU A 88 11.89 -8.80 17.42
N ARG A 89 11.16 -9.14 18.51
CA ARG A 89 10.50 -8.18 19.39
C ARG A 89 11.48 -7.23 20.06
N LEU A 90 12.57 -7.76 20.63
CA LEU A 90 13.59 -6.99 21.34
C LEU A 90 14.33 -6.06 20.39
N ALA A 91 14.68 -6.51 19.18
CA ALA A 91 15.27 -5.64 18.16
C ALA A 91 14.33 -4.49 17.78
N LEU A 92 13.03 -4.78 17.58
CA LEU A 92 12.06 -3.72 17.27
C LEU A 92 11.94 -2.71 18.42
N HIS A 93 11.91 -3.21 19.66
CA HIS A 93 11.85 -2.36 20.85
C HIS A 93 13.05 -1.42 20.93
N ARG A 94 14.28 -1.93 20.71
CA ARG A 94 15.49 -1.10 20.67
C ARG A 94 15.44 -0.06 19.55
N LEU A 95 15.05 -0.45 18.33
CA LEU A 95 14.88 0.50 17.21
C LEU A 95 13.95 1.65 17.61
N MET A 96 12.81 1.32 18.21
CA MET A 96 11.81 2.31 18.61
C MET A 96 12.21 3.13 19.83
N GLN A 97 13.33 2.84 20.51
CA GLN A 97 13.92 3.71 21.51
C GLN A 97 14.96 4.68 20.94
N ARG A 98 15.43 4.45 19.70
CA ARG A 98 16.42 5.33 19.06
C ARG A 98 15.83 6.69 18.72
N ASP A 99 16.72 7.68 18.64
CA ASP A 99 16.34 9.02 18.22
C ASP A 99 15.70 9.04 16.84
N GLY A 100 14.67 9.87 16.70
CA GLY A 100 13.79 9.91 15.54
C GLY A 100 12.80 8.74 15.48
N TRP A 101 13.30 7.51 15.49
CA TRP A 101 12.51 6.29 15.36
C TRP A 101 11.47 6.11 16.47
N LYS A 102 11.73 6.64 17.67
CA LYS A 102 10.75 6.73 18.75
C LYS A 102 9.44 7.40 18.34
N LYS A 103 9.41 8.27 17.33
CA LYS A 103 8.14 8.82 16.80
C LYS A 103 7.09 7.76 16.47
N LEU A 104 7.51 6.58 16.00
CA LEU A 104 6.61 5.49 15.60
C LEU A 104 5.83 4.88 16.77
N GLY A 105 6.32 5.06 18.01
CA GLY A 105 5.65 4.61 19.23
C GLY A 105 4.76 5.67 19.88
N ALA A 106 4.56 6.82 19.23
CA ALA A 106 3.68 7.87 19.72
C ALA A 106 2.20 7.45 19.69
N ARG A 107 1.29 8.37 20.02
CA ARG A 107 -0.18 8.18 19.97
C ARG A 107 -0.77 9.19 19.02
N ILE A 108 -1.71 8.77 18.20
CA ILE A 108 -2.34 9.67 17.23
C ILE A 108 -3.50 10.39 17.93
N ARG A 109 -3.47 11.73 17.93
CA ARG A 109 -4.53 12.59 18.42
C ARG A 109 -4.89 13.63 17.38
N GLN A 110 -5.96 14.37 17.67
CA GLN A 110 -6.45 15.44 16.82
C GLN A 110 -6.61 16.71 17.65
N ASN A 111 -6.01 17.81 17.19
CA ASN A 111 -6.08 19.09 17.88
C ASN A 111 -7.39 19.84 17.61
N LYS A 112 -7.54 21.02 18.23
CA LYS A 112 -8.73 21.89 18.09
C LYS A 112 -8.98 22.31 16.62
N GLN A 113 -7.92 22.43 15.82
CA GLN A 113 -7.93 22.76 14.39
C GLN A 113 -8.18 21.54 13.49
N LYS A 114 -8.51 20.38 14.08
CA LYS A 114 -8.77 19.12 13.38
C LYS A 114 -7.57 18.54 12.63
N LYS A 115 -6.34 19.00 12.92
CA LYS A 115 -5.09 18.44 12.41
C LYS A 115 -4.62 17.28 13.29
N LEU A 116 -3.97 16.30 12.67
CA LEU A 116 -3.39 15.18 13.40
C LEU A 116 -2.07 15.58 14.06
N GLU A 117 -1.85 15.05 15.26
CA GLU A 117 -0.63 15.23 16.04
C GLU A 117 -0.23 13.89 16.65
N TYR A 118 1.07 13.67 16.75
CA TYR A 118 1.66 12.60 17.54
C TYR A 118 1.85 13.09 18.98
N ILE A 119 1.38 12.31 19.94
CA ILE A 119 1.65 12.46 21.36
C ILE A 119 2.65 11.39 21.74
N LEU A 120 3.93 11.76 21.84
CA LEU A 120 5.02 10.85 22.16
C LEU A 120 5.14 10.72 23.69
N PRO A 121 4.99 9.51 24.25
CA PRO A 121 5.30 9.26 25.66
C PRO A 121 6.75 9.64 25.98
N CYS A 122 6.98 10.18 27.19
CA CYS A 122 8.33 10.45 27.68
C CYS A 122 9.19 9.17 27.71
N GLU A 123 8.58 8.04 28.10
CA GLU A 123 9.16 6.71 28.07
C GLU A 123 8.12 5.67 27.66
N TYR A 124 8.59 4.51 27.21
CA TYR A 124 7.74 3.36 26.93
C TYR A 124 7.72 2.41 28.12
N ASP A 125 6.52 2.02 28.53
CA ASP A 125 6.30 1.05 29.60
C ASP A 125 5.21 0.03 29.19
N GLU A 126 4.85 -0.87 30.10
CA GLU A 126 3.81 -1.87 29.87
C GLU A 126 2.42 -1.26 29.61
N LYS A 127 2.15 -0.05 30.11
CA LYS A 127 0.87 0.64 29.93
C LYS A 127 0.82 1.38 28.60
N ARG A 128 1.94 1.93 28.16
CA ARG A 128 2.12 2.72 26.95
C ARG A 128 3.26 2.13 26.11
N PRO A 129 3.09 0.90 25.60
CA PRO A 129 4.13 0.27 24.81
C PRO A 129 4.35 1.01 23.47
N PRO A 130 5.52 0.84 22.84
CA PRO A 130 5.81 1.46 21.55
C PRO A 130 5.02 0.82 20.40
N PHE A 131 4.56 -0.42 20.55
CA PHE A 131 3.77 -1.15 19.57
C PHE A 131 2.90 -2.23 20.25
N LEU A 132 1.86 -2.68 19.57
CA LEU A 132 1.11 -3.87 19.98
C LEU A 132 1.81 -5.13 19.47
N TRP A 133 1.89 -6.16 20.30
CA TRP A 133 2.54 -7.42 19.97
C TRP A 133 1.71 -8.61 20.44
N LEU A 134 1.43 -9.53 19.52
CA LEU A 134 0.72 -10.78 19.78
C LEU A 134 1.50 -11.95 19.18
N HIS A 135 1.76 -12.98 19.98
CA HIS A 135 2.38 -14.21 19.53
C HIS A 135 1.45 -15.40 19.79
N GLU A 136 1.19 -16.17 18.74
CA GLU A 136 0.47 -17.44 18.82
C GLU A 136 1.37 -18.56 18.29
N LYS A 137 1.52 -19.63 19.07
CA LYS A 137 2.30 -20.81 18.70
C LYS A 137 1.40 -22.00 18.43
N PHE A 138 1.72 -22.74 17.37
CA PHE A 138 1.02 -23.94 16.95
C PHE A 138 1.96 -25.16 16.94
N GLU A 139 1.55 -26.24 17.61
CA GLU A 139 2.25 -27.53 17.61
C GLU A 139 1.90 -28.38 16.37
N LYS A 140 1.90 -27.74 15.19
CA LYS A 140 1.64 -28.36 13.89
C LYS A 140 2.44 -27.65 12.81
N THR A 141 2.59 -28.29 11.66
CA THR A 141 3.14 -27.62 10.47
C THR A 141 2.14 -26.60 9.91
N ILE A 142 2.63 -25.65 9.12
CA ILE A 142 1.78 -24.66 8.46
C ILE A 142 0.78 -25.32 7.50
N ALA A 143 1.16 -26.46 6.90
CA ALA A 143 0.32 -27.23 5.99
C ALA A 143 -0.84 -27.94 6.70
N GLU A 144 -0.68 -28.32 7.97
CA GLU A 144 -1.73 -28.95 8.78
C GLU A 144 -2.70 -27.93 9.39
N HIS A 145 -2.34 -26.65 9.42
CA HIS A 145 -3.21 -25.62 9.98
C HIS A 145 -4.36 -25.27 9.01
N PRO A 146 -5.64 -25.38 9.43
CA PRO A 146 -6.79 -25.30 8.51
C PRO A 146 -6.94 -23.94 7.80
N LYS A 147 -6.42 -22.85 8.39
CA LYS A 147 -6.38 -21.52 7.77
C LYS A 147 -5.05 -21.21 7.08
N ALA A 148 -3.93 -21.65 7.64
CA ALA A 148 -2.61 -21.23 7.14
C ALA A 148 -2.22 -22.00 5.88
N SER A 149 -2.69 -23.25 5.76
CA SER A 149 -2.58 -24.07 4.56
C SER A 149 -3.25 -23.47 3.32
N ARG A 150 -4.22 -22.57 3.51
CA ARG A 150 -4.94 -21.87 2.43
C ARG A 150 -4.22 -20.62 1.92
N LEU A 151 -3.15 -20.18 2.59
CA LEU A 151 -2.37 -19.05 2.11
C LEU A 151 -1.78 -19.38 0.73
N PRO A 152 -1.83 -18.44 -0.23
CA PRO A 152 -1.30 -18.66 -1.57
C PRO A 152 0.12 -19.23 -1.58
N ARG A 153 0.34 -20.16 -2.51
CA ARG A 153 1.66 -20.70 -2.86
C ARG A 153 1.91 -20.41 -4.32
N ALA A 154 3.16 -20.16 -4.67
CA ALA A 154 3.58 -19.96 -6.04
C ALA A 154 3.19 -21.15 -6.92
N SER A 155 2.78 -20.86 -8.15
CA SER A 155 2.46 -21.81 -9.21
C SER A 155 3.36 -21.56 -10.42
N HIS A 156 3.54 -22.57 -11.29
CA HIS A 156 4.23 -22.36 -12.57
C HIS A 156 3.34 -21.68 -13.63
N THR A 157 2.04 -21.54 -13.38
CA THR A 157 1.08 -20.89 -14.28
C THR A 157 0.41 -19.68 -13.60
N PRO A 158 -0.14 -18.73 -14.37
CA PRO A 158 -0.84 -17.59 -13.79
C PRO A 158 -2.04 -18.05 -12.96
N LYS A 159 -2.24 -17.45 -11.79
CA LYS A 159 -3.31 -17.86 -10.87
C LYS A 159 -3.98 -16.65 -10.24
N ILE A 160 -5.30 -16.74 -10.06
CA ILE A 160 -6.05 -15.82 -9.20
C ILE A 160 -6.42 -16.58 -7.93
N HIS A 161 -6.12 -15.97 -6.80
CA HIS A 161 -6.44 -16.45 -5.46
C HIS A 161 -7.66 -15.72 -4.92
N GLU A 162 -8.28 -16.31 -3.91
CA GLU A 162 -9.48 -15.78 -3.22
C GLU A 162 -9.28 -14.38 -2.63
N ASP A 163 -10.37 -13.80 -2.12
CA ASP A 163 -10.34 -12.52 -1.43
C ASP A 163 -9.36 -12.55 -0.25
N PRO A 164 -8.30 -11.73 -0.27
CA PRO A 164 -7.32 -11.71 0.81
C PRO A 164 -7.90 -11.23 2.15
N HIS A 165 -9.01 -10.49 2.17
CA HIS A 165 -9.66 -10.04 3.40
C HIS A 165 -10.19 -11.20 4.26
N LEU A 166 -10.46 -12.36 3.67
CA LEU A 166 -10.89 -13.56 4.39
C LEU A 166 -9.85 -14.02 5.43
N MET A 167 -8.57 -13.70 5.23
CA MET A 167 -7.47 -14.05 6.13
C MET A 167 -7.18 -13.00 7.20
N GLN A 168 -7.76 -11.80 7.14
CA GLN A 168 -7.39 -10.67 8.02
C GLN A 168 -7.56 -10.94 9.51
N SER A 169 -8.64 -11.63 9.88
CA SER A 169 -8.92 -11.96 11.29
C SER A 169 -7.92 -12.98 11.86
N PHE A 170 -7.38 -13.84 10.99
CA PHE A 170 -6.40 -14.85 11.35
C PHE A 170 -4.98 -14.26 11.40
N LEU A 171 -4.61 -13.49 10.38
CA LEU A 171 -3.24 -13.01 10.19
C LEU A 171 -2.85 -11.85 11.11
N HIS A 172 -3.78 -10.98 11.48
CA HIS A 172 -3.44 -9.73 12.16
C HIS A 172 -3.97 -9.65 13.59
N HIS A 173 -3.33 -8.80 14.39
CA HIS A 173 -3.58 -8.64 15.82
C HIS A 173 -5.06 -8.36 16.09
N SER A 174 -5.70 -9.17 16.94
CA SER A 174 -7.16 -9.13 17.18
C SER A 174 -7.63 -7.81 17.78
N GLY A 175 -6.77 -7.18 18.58
CA GLY A 175 -7.01 -5.88 19.20
C GLY A 175 -6.56 -4.65 18.40
N ARG A 176 -6.05 -4.82 17.17
CA ARG A 176 -5.53 -3.67 16.43
C ARG A 176 -6.63 -2.63 16.12
N PRO A 177 -6.30 -1.34 16.11
CA PRO A 177 -7.18 -0.31 15.54
C PRO A 177 -7.43 -0.56 14.04
N ARG A 178 -8.64 -0.29 13.54
CA ARG A 178 -9.05 -0.55 12.15
C ARG A 178 -9.47 0.70 11.37
N LYS A 179 -9.59 1.84 12.06
CA LYS A 179 -9.91 3.15 11.50
C LYS A 179 -9.31 4.25 12.38
N LEU A 180 -9.09 5.44 11.83
CA LEU A 180 -8.48 6.57 12.55
C LEU A 180 -9.12 6.84 13.92
N ALA A 181 -10.45 6.79 14.00
CA ALA A 181 -11.20 7.02 15.24
C ALA A 181 -10.81 6.05 16.36
N ASP A 182 -10.37 4.83 16.05
CA ASP A 182 -9.93 3.87 17.06
C ASP A 182 -8.64 4.35 17.75
N TRP A 183 -7.70 4.96 17.01
CA TRP A 183 -6.51 5.60 17.59
C TRP A 183 -6.83 6.90 18.31
N LEU A 184 -7.70 7.75 17.74
CA LEU A 184 -8.06 9.04 18.36
C LEU A 184 -8.70 8.86 19.74
N ASN A 185 -9.43 7.76 19.92
CA ASN A 185 -10.18 7.47 21.14
C ASN A 185 -9.50 6.45 22.06
N SER A 186 -8.23 6.12 21.82
CA SER A 186 -7.50 5.16 22.65
C SER A 186 -6.04 5.54 22.80
N ASP A 187 -5.38 5.02 23.83
CA ASP A 187 -3.94 5.17 24.00
C ASP A 187 -3.15 4.05 23.30
N CYS A 188 -3.54 3.72 22.06
CA CYS A 188 -2.88 2.69 21.26
C CYS A 188 -1.76 3.26 20.38
N PRO A 189 -0.61 2.57 20.27
CA PRO A 189 0.40 2.92 19.29
C PRO A 189 -0.10 2.70 17.84
N PRO A 190 0.50 3.38 16.84
CA PRO A 190 0.17 3.22 15.44
C PRO A 190 0.42 1.81 14.90
N LEU A 191 1.48 1.15 15.37
CA LEU A 191 1.93 -0.13 14.85
C LEU A 191 1.41 -1.30 15.69
N SER A 192 0.92 -2.33 15.01
CA SER A 192 0.57 -3.60 15.64
C SER A 192 1.13 -4.78 14.88
N PHE A 193 1.64 -5.75 15.62
CA PHE A 193 2.28 -6.95 15.10
C PHE A 193 1.59 -8.20 15.60
N LYS A 194 1.46 -9.19 14.73
CA LYS A 194 1.03 -10.55 15.09
C LYS A 194 1.99 -11.56 14.48
N ILE A 195 2.51 -12.45 15.31
CA ILE A 195 3.43 -13.51 14.89
C ILE A 195 2.73 -14.84 15.11
N LEU A 196 2.72 -15.66 14.07
CA LEU A 196 2.24 -17.05 14.11
C LEU A 196 3.43 -17.98 13.90
N SER A 197 3.74 -18.79 14.92
CA SER A 197 4.82 -19.78 14.83
C SER A 197 4.24 -21.18 14.64
N PHE A 198 4.70 -21.87 13.60
CA PHE A 198 4.44 -23.27 13.33
C PHE A 198 5.70 -24.09 13.59
N GLN A 199 5.62 -25.41 13.47
CA GLN A 199 6.81 -26.25 13.52
C GLN A 199 7.75 -25.97 12.35
N ASP A 200 7.28 -25.59 11.17
CA ASP A 200 8.10 -25.47 9.95
C ASP A 200 8.06 -24.07 9.33
N ALA A 201 7.43 -23.09 9.97
CA ALA A 201 7.22 -21.78 9.39
C ALA A 201 6.92 -20.70 10.43
N THR A 202 7.09 -19.45 10.02
CA THR A 202 6.68 -18.26 10.77
C THR A 202 5.89 -17.34 9.86
N ILE A 203 4.81 -16.75 10.37
CA ILE A 203 4.13 -15.63 9.71
C ILE A 203 4.28 -14.39 10.58
N LEU A 204 4.91 -13.35 10.03
CA LEU A 204 5.03 -12.03 10.65
C LEU A 204 4.03 -11.09 10.00
N SER A 205 3.09 -10.56 10.77
CA SER A 205 2.10 -9.61 10.30
C SER A 205 2.29 -8.24 10.95
N VAL A 206 2.15 -7.19 10.16
CA VAL A 206 2.18 -5.79 10.58
C VAL A 206 0.92 -5.05 10.10
N SER A 207 0.39 -4.17 10.93
CA SER A 207 -0.73 -3.28 10.59
C SER A 207 -0.43 -1.86 11.07
N TRP A 208 -0.71 -0.87 10.22
CA TRP A 208 -0.43 0.55 10.48
C TRP A 208 -1.46 1.45 9.78
N PRO A 209 -1.79 2.64 10.32
CA PRO A 209 -2.55 3.63 9.58
C PRO A 209 -1.67 4.27 8.50
N HIS A 210 -2.23 4.51 7.32
CA HIS A 210 -1.46 4.98 6.16
C HIS A 210 -0.88 6.40 6.36
N CYS A 211 -1.37 7.16 7.34
CA CYS A 211 -0.79 8.44 7.76
C CYS A 211 0.60 8.33 8.44
N VAL A 212 1.08 7.12 8.76
CA VAL A 212 2.40 6.95 9.39
C VAL A 212 3.52 6.85 8.35
N PHE A 213 3.31 6.05 7.31
CA PHE A 213 4.25 5.92 6.20
C PHE A 213 3.58 5.34 4.95
N ASP A 214 4.14 5.70 3.79
CA ASP A 214 3.85 5.06 2.51
C ASP A 214 4.64 3.74 2.33
N GLY A 215 4.53 3.10 1.16
CA GLY A 215 5.27 1.87 0.87
C GLY A 215 6.78 2.01 0.95
N ILE A 216 7.35 3.15 0.53
CA ILE A 216 8.80 3.41 0.59
C ILE A 216 9.24 3.60 2.05
N GLY A 217 8.47 4.38 2.80
CA GLY A 217 8.68 4.55 4.23
C GLY A 217 8.58 3.24 5.01
N ARG A 218 7.64 2.36 4.64
CA ARG A 218 7.56 0.99 5.18
C ARG A 218 8.83 0.19 4.91
N ALA A 219 9.33 0.21 3.68
CA ALA A 219 10.55 -0.49 3.32
C ALA A 219 11.76 0.01 4.13
N ALA A 220 11.88 1.34 4.27
CA ALA A 220 12.91 1.95 5.10
C ALA A 220 12.80 1.52 6.58
N PHE A 221 11.60 1.49 7.14
CA PHE A 221 11.36 1.00 8.50
C PHE A 221 11.74 -0.49 8.66
N MET A 222 11.34 -1.35 7.73
CA MET A 222 11.69 -2.78 7.78
C MET A 222 13.21 -2.98 7.68
N ASN A 223 13.90 -2.24 6.82
CA ASN A 223 15.36 -2.30 6.70
C ASN A 223 16.08 -1.78 7.95
N ALA A 224 15.57 -0.72 8.59
CA ALA A 224 16.12 -0.24 9.86
C ALA A 224 15.92 -1.26 10.99
N TRP A 225 14.78 -1.95 11.01
CA TRP A 225 14.55 -3.03 11.97
C TRP A 225 15.48 -4.22 11.74
N LEU A 226 15.69 -4.60 10.48
CA LEU A 226 16.68 -5.63 10.13
C LEU A 226 18.11 -5.20 10.50
N ALA A 227 18.48 -3.93 10.29
CA ALA A 227 19.79 -3.43 10.71
C ALA A 227 19.97 -3.54 12.23
N GLU A 228 18.99 -3.11 13.03
CA GLU A 228 19.00 -3.26 14.50
C GLU A 228 19.04 -4.74 14.94
N LEU A 229 18.34 -5.63 14.24
CA LEU A 229 18.33 -7.08 14.49
C LEU A 229 19.71 -7.72 14.25
N ASN A 230 20.42 -7.22 13.23
CA ASN A 230 21.74 -7.69 12.81
C ASN A 230 22.90 -6.94 13.49
N GLY A 231 22.63 -5.96 14.33
CA GLY A 231 23.69 -5.12 14.94
C GLY A 231 24.43 -4.24 13.93
N LEU A 232 23.78 -3.90 12.81
CA LEU A 232 24.32 -3.04 11.76
C LEU A 232 23.97 -1.57 12.01
N ALA A 233 24.71 -0.68 11.35
CA ALA A 233 24.44 0.75 11.41
C ALA A 233 23.05 1.08 10.82
N ILE A 234 22.30 1.90 11.56
CA ILE A 234 20.98 2.38 11.13
C ILE A 234 21.15 3.81 10.62
N PRO A 235 20.66 4.14 9.42
CA PRO A 235 20.72 5.50 8.92
C PRO A 235 20.02 6.49 9.85
N GLU A 236 20.51 7.72 9.88
CA GLU A 236 19.91 8.80 10.64
C GLU A 236 18.45 9.00 10.24
N PHE A 237 17.58 9.23 11.23
CA PHE A 237 16.17 9.47 10.99
C PHE A 237 15.94 10.94 10.63
N VAL A 238 15.20 11.17 9.56
CA VAL A 238 14.84 12.50 9.07
C VAL A 238 13.33 12.71 9.20
N GLY A 239 12.93 13.92 9.60
CA GLY A 239 11.53 14.30 9.69
C GLY A 239 10.89 13.90 11.04
N PHE A 240 11.63 14.12 12.13
CA PHE A 240 11.10 13.87 13.47
C PHE A 240 9.99 14.87 13.82
N ASP A 241 10.29 16.15 13.88
CA ASP A 241 9.36 17.24 14.20
C ASP A 241 9.26 18.32 13.11
N HIS A 242 10.20 18.33 12.17
CA HIS A 242 10.19 19.18 10.99
C HIS A 242 9.86 18.38 9.72
N ASP A 243 8.89 18.84 8.92
CA ASP A 243 8.50 18.20 7.66
C ASP A 243 9.49 18.54 6.53
N PRO A 244 10.28 17.58 6.01
CA PRO A 244 11.26 17.85 4.95
C PRO A 244 10.62 18.26 3.61
N MET A 245 9.35 17.92 3.39
CA MET A 245 8.63 18.24 2.15
C MET A 245 8.00 19.64 2.20
N SER A 246 7.71 20.15 3.40
CA SER A 246 7.00 21.40 3.60
C SER A 246 7.67 22.62 2.95
N PRO A 247 9.01 22.82 3.06
CA PRO A 247 9.68 23.95 2.41
C PRO A 247 9.55 23.95 0.88
N LEU A 248 9.35 22.79 0.26
CA LEU A 248 9.24 22.63 -1.19
C LEU A 248 7.84 22.96 -1.72
N ILE A 249 6.83 23.04 -0.84
CA ILE A 249 5.46 23.39 -1.20
C ILE A 249 5.40 24.88 -1.55
N GLY A 250 4.93 25.19 -2.75
CA GLY A 250 4.81 26.56 -3.24
C GLY A 250 6.04 27.09 -4.00
N GLU A 251 7.19 26.41 -3.97
CA GLU A 251 8.37 26.82 -4.75
C GLU A 251 8.11 26.87 -6.26
N VAL A 252 7.25 25.97 -6.74
CA VAL A 252 6.75 25.98 -8.12
C VAL A 252 5.24 26.09 -8.07
N SER A 253 4.70 27.10 -8.77
CA SER A 253 3.26 27.28 -8.90
C SER A 253 2.60 26.02 -9.47
N GLY A 254 1.49 25.61 -8.87
CA GLY A 254 0.67 24.50 -9.38
C GLY A 254 0.15 24.72 -10.81
N GLU A 255 0.13 25.95 -11.30
CA GLU A 255 -0.23 26.27 -12.70
C GLU A 255 0.77 25.70 -13.72
N ARG A 256 2.01 25.44 -13.31
CA ARG A 256 3.04 24.81 -14.17
C ARG A 256 2.89 23.30 -14.28
N TYR A 257 1.99 22.69 -13.51
CA TYR A 257 1.77 21.25 -13.56
C TYR A 257 1.18 20.84 -14.91
N VAL A 258 1.76 19.83 -15.54
CA VAL A 258 1.45 19.43 -16.91
C VAL A 258 0.00 18.96 -17.10
N LEU A 259 -0.61 18.42 -16.04
CA LEU A 259 -2.01 18.00 -16.07
C LEU A 259 -2.97 19.05 -15.49
N ARG A 260 -2.51 20.29 -15.27
CA ARG A 260 -3.31 21.36 -14.63
C ARG A 260 -4.65 21.60 -15.32
N SER A 261 -4.66 21.65 -16.65
CA SER A 261 -5.86 21.86 -17.49
C SER A 261 -6.81 20.65 -17.49
N GLN A 262 -6.27 19.47 -17.18
CA GLN A 262 -7.01 18.21 -17.12
C GLN A 262 -7.55 17.90 -15.72
N MET A 263 -7.25 18.72 -14.71
CA MET A 263 -7.69 18.46 -13.34
C MET A 263 -9.22 18.43 -13.22
N LEU A 264 -9.71 17.51 -12.40
CA LEU A 264 -11.11 17.44 -12.00
C LEU A 264 -11.35 18.47 -10.90
N ALA A 265 -11.76 19.67 -11.30
CA ALA A 265 -12.17 20.76 -10.43
C ALA A 265 -13.55 21.32 -10.84
N GLY A 266 -14.20 22.06 -9.94
CA GLY A 266 -15.48 22.72 -10.21
C GLY A 266 -16.58 21.78 -10.72
N SER A 267 -17.25 22.17 -11.80
CA SER A 267 -18.33 21.38 -12.44
C SER A 267 -17.85 20.02 -12.95
N ARG A 268 -16.62 19.93 -13.47
CA ARG A 268 -16.05 18.67 -13.97
C ARG A 268 -15.92 17.63 -12.84
N LEU A 269 -15.52 18.07 -11.65
CA LEU A 269 -15.47 17.22 -10.45
C LEU A 269 -16.87 16.80 -10.00
N PHE A 270 -17.84 17.71 -10.03
CA PHE A 270 -19.22 17.40 -9.66
C PHE A 270 -19.81 16.29 -10.54
N PHE A 271 -19.70 16.41 -11.87
CA PHE A 271 -20.17 15.38 -12.79
C PHE A 271 -19.38 14.08 -12.69
N PHE A 272 -18.09 14.15 -12.36
CA PHE A 272 -17.30 12.95 -12.05
C PHE A 272 -17.82 12.22 -10.83
N VAL A 273 -18.13 12.94 -9.74
CA VAL A 273 -18.71 12.32 -8.54
C VAL A 273 -20.07 11.70 -8.84
N LEU A 274 -20.95 12.39 -9.58
CA LEU A 274 -22.23 11.81 -10.01
C LEU A 274 -22.04 10.56 -10.85
N ARG A 275 -21.08 10.57 -11.78
CA ARG A 275 -20.77 9.41 -12.60
C ARG A 275 -20.27 8.24 -11.75
N MET A 276 -19.40 8.51 -10.78
CA MET A 276 -18.90 7.49 -9.86
C MET A 276 -20.04 6.90 -9.02
N ILE A 277 -20.97 7.72 -8.52
CA ILE A 277 -22.17 7.25 -7.80
C ILE A 277 -23.03 6.38 -8.71
N PHE A 278 -23.25 6.79 -9.95
CA PHE A 278 -23.99 6.00 -10.93
C PHE A 278 -23.32 4.64 -11.20
N ASP A 279 -21.99 4.62 -11.39
CA ASP A 279 -21.21 3.38 -11.58
C ASP A 279 -21.29 2.48 -10.32
N LEU A 280 -21.36 3.05 -9.11
CA LEU A 280 -21.57 2.31 -7.86
C LEU A 280 -23.00 1.77 -7.72
N ILE A 281 -24.02 2.47 -8.21
CA ILE A 281 -25.40 1.98 -8.20
C ILE A 281 -25.55 0.80 -9.17
N LEU A 282 -24.97 0.90 -10.37
CA LEU A 282 -25.03 -0.17 -11.38
C LEU A 282 -24.22 -1.40 -10.96
N GLN A 283 -23.07 -1.19 -10.34
CA GLN A 283 -22.18 -2.26 -9.88
C GLN A 283 -21.83 -1.99 -8.42
N PRO A 284 -22.67 -2.38 -7.44
CA PRO A 284 -22.45 -2.02 -6.04
C PRO A 284 -21.31 -2.81 -5.39
N LYS A 285 -21.09 -4.06 -5.83
CA LYS A 285 -20.11 -4.96 -5.22
C LYS A 285 -18.79 -4.92 -5.99
N SER A 286 -17.71 -4.75 -5.25
CA SER A 286 -16.35 -5.01 -5.73
C SER A 286 -15.69 -6.04 -4.83
N GLU A 287 -14.77 -6.80 -5.40
CA GLU A 287 -14.04 -7.85 -4.71
C GLU A 287 -12.56 -7.73 -5.03
N PRO A 288 -11.69 -7.73 -4.02
CA PRO A 288 -10.27 -7.82 -4.23
C PRO A 288 -9.83 -9.25 -4.44
N ARG A 289 -8.76 -9.41 -5.20
CA ARG A 289 -8.09 -10.70 -5.46
C ARG A 289 -6.59 -10.52 -5.44
N ILE A 290 -5.90 -11.63 -5.17
CA ILE A 290 -4.45 -11.73 -5.37
C ILE A 290 -4.19 -12.50 -6.65
N LEU A 291 -3.48 -11.89 -7.58
CA LEU A 291 -3.00 -12.52 -8.80
C LEU A 291 -1.53 -12.89 -8.64
N GLN A 292 -1.17 -14.00 -9.25
CA GLN A 292 0.20 -14.47 -9.39
C GLN A 292 0.49 -14.64 -10.87
N ILE A 293 1.58 -14.04 -11.36
CA ILE A 293 2.02 -14.12 -12.75
C ILE A 293 3.50 -14.53 -12.79
N PRO A 294 3.84 -15.75 -13.24
CA PRO A 294 5.23 -16.17 -13.39
C PRO A 294 6.02 -15.25 -14.34
N ASP A 295 7.30 -14.97 -14.04
CA ASP A 295 8.12 -14.02 -14.80
C ASP A 295 8.11 -14.28 -16.30
N ARG A 296 8.14 -15.56 -16.70
CA ARG A 296 8.17 -15.97 -18.11
C ARG A 296 7.08 -15.31 -18.95
N PHE A 297 5.85 -15.20 -18.42
CA PHE A 297 4.73 -14.57 -19.13
C PHE A 297 4.94 -13.07 -19.26
N LEU A 298 5.48 -12.42 -18.23
CA LEU A 298 5.79 -10.99 -18.30
C LEU A 298 6.94 -10.70 -19.26
N GLN A 299 7.96 -11.55 -19.31
CA GLN A 299 9.06 -11.41 -20.27
C GLN A 299 8.58 -11.63 -21.71
N GLU A 300 7.65 -12.57 -21.92
CA GLU A 300 6.99 -12.77 -23.22
C GLU A 300 6.24 -11.51 -23.66
N MET A 301 5.34 -10.99 -22.79
CA MET A 301 4.61 -9.76 -23.05
C MET A 301 5.54 -8.57 -23.31
N ARG A 302 6.68 -8.50 -22.60
CA ARG A 302 7.68 -7.46 -22.83
C ARG A 302 8.39 -7.63 -24.17
N ARG A 303 8.69 -8.86 -24.59
CA ARG A 303 9.28 -9.15 -25.89
C ARG A 303 8.34 -8.74 -27.02
N GLU A 304 7.07 -9.09 -26.92
CA GLU A 304 6.01 -8.66 -27.85
C GLU A 304 5.89 -7.13 -27.90
N ALA A 305 5.82 -6.48 -26.73
CA ALA A 305 5.76 -5.03 -26.63
C ALA A 305 6.96 -4.34 -27.30
N LEU A 306 8.18 -4.88 -27.14
CA LEU A 306 9.36 -4.34 -27.82
C LEU A 306 9.33 -4.61 -29.34
N ALA A 307 8.77 -5.73 -29.78
CA ALA A 307 8.61 -6.04 -31.20
C ALA A 307 7.59 -5.09 -31.87
N ASP A 308 6.46 -4.80 -31.20
CA ASP A 308 5.48 -3.80 -31.65
C ASP A 308 6.15 -2.44 -31.87
N LEU A 309 6.93 -1.98 -30.88
CA LEU A 309 7.56 -0.68 -30.89
C LEU A 309 8.62 -0.52 -31.99
N ARG A 310 9.35 -1.59 -32.33
CA ARG A 310 10.30 -1.60 -33.45
C ARG A 310 9.61 -1.45 -34.82
N LYS A 311 8.34 -1.87 -34.94
CA LYS A 311 7.57 -1.70 -36.18
C LYS A 311 7.02 -0.28 -36.32
N GLU A 312 6.60 0.32 -35.20
CA GLU A 312 5.96 1.64 -35.18
C GLU A 312 6.95 2.81 -35.17
N CYS A 313 8.05 2.70 -34.41
CA CYS A 313 9.02 3.78 -34.25
C CYS A 313 10.19 3.59 -35.22
N LYS A 314 10.33 4.51 -36.19
CA LYS A 314 11.52 4.59 -37.07
C LYS A 314 12.51 5.60 -36.50
N GLY A 315 13.70 5.15 -36.07
CA GLY A 315 14.78 6.02 -35.57
C GLY A 315 15.67 5.37 -34.51
N GLU A 316 16.82 5.99 -34.21
CA GLU A 316 17.79 5.56 -33.18
C GLU A 316 17.35 5.85 -31.73
N ASP A 317 16.18 6.47 -31.53
CA ASP A 317 15.62 6.63 -30.19
C ASP A 317 15.33 5.24 -29.60
N ALA A 318 16.22 4.78 -28.72
CA ALA A 318 16.10 3.50 -28.04
C ALA A 318 14.77 3.45 -27.27
N VAL A 319 13.73 2.87 -27.89
CA VAL A 319 12.40 2.77 -27.30
C VAL A 319 12.47 1.78 -26.13
N PHE A 320 12.54 2.34 -24.92
CA PHE A 320 12.69 1.57 -23.70
C PHE A 320 11.41 1.57 -22.86
N VAL A 321 10.87 0.38 -22.63
CA VAL A 321 9.80 0.11 -21.66
C VAL A 321 10.28 -0.86 -20.59
N THR A 322 9.84 -0.64 -19.36
CA THR A 322 10.14 -1.51 -18.21
C THR A 322 9.14 -2.64 -18.07
N ASN A 323 9.46 -3.66 -17.27
CA ASN A 323 8.49 -4.69 -16.84
C ASN A 323 7.25 -4.06 -16.19
N GLY A 324 7.41 -2.99 -15.40
CA GLY A 324 6.30 -2.29 -14.75
C GLY A 324 5.37 -1.59 -15.75
N ASP A 325 5.93 -0.96 -16.79
CA ASP A 325 5.16 -0.30 -17.85
C ASP A 325 4.33 -1.31 -18.63
N VAL A 326 4.94 -2.44 -19.02
CA VAL A 326 4.28 -3.53 -19.76
C VAL A 326 3.21 -4.20 -18.90
N LEU A 327 3.52 -4.49 -17.63
CA LEU A 327 2.56 -5.10 -16.71
C LEU A 327 1.34 -4.21 -16.49
N LEU A 328 1.54 -2.89 -16.30
CA LEU A 328 0.44 -1.94 -16.14
C LEU A 328 -0.37 -1.79 -17.43
N ALA A 329 0.28 -1.74 -18.60
CA ALA A 329 -0.40 -1.70 -19.89
C ALA A 329 -1.28 -2.94 -20.10
N TRP A 330 -0.71 -4.12 -19.89
CA TRP A 330 -1.42 -5.39 -20.05
C TRP A 330 -2.56 -5.52 -19.03
N TRP A 331 -2.33 -5.12 -17.77
CA TRP A 331 -3.35 -5.18 -16.73
C TRP A 331 -4.51 -4.23 -17.03
N ALA A 332 -4.21 -2.99 -17.43
CA ALA A 332 -5.23 -2.03 -17.82
C ALA A 332 -6.07 -2.56 -18.99
N ARG A 333 -5.43 -3.09 -20.05
CA ARG A 333 -6.15 -3.73 -21.17
C ARG A 333 -7.02 -4.88 -20.67
N THR A 334 -6.47 -5.78 -19.86
CA THR A 334 -7.16 -6.98 -19.36
C THR A 334 -8.40 -6.62 -18.55
N VAL A 335 -8.27 -5.70 -17.60
CA VAL A 335 -9.37 -5.24 -16.75
C VAL A 335 -10.46 -4.57 -17.58
N LEU A 336 -10.07 -3.67 -18.49
CA LEU A 336 -11.03 -2.80 -19.17
C LEU A 336 -11.76 -3.50 -20.31
N SER A 337 -11.10 -4.45 -20.97
CA SER A 337 -11.77 -5.37 -21.91
C SER A 337 -12.64 -6.42 -21.21
N SER A 338 -12.54 -6.56 -19.88
CA SER A 338 -13.44 -7.39 -19.06
C SER A 338 -14.63 -6.61 -18.50
N GLN A 339 -14.76 -5.33 -18.86
CA GLN A 339 -15.86 -4.46 -18.46
C GLN A 339 -16.66 -4.02 -19.69
N ASN A 340 -17.98 -3.88 -19.54
CA ASN A 340 -18.84 -3.37 -20.60
C ASN A 340 -18.78 -1.83 -20.65
N LEU A 341 -17.66 -1.30 -21.17
CA LEU A 341 -17.41 0.13 -21.28
C LEU A 341 -17.69 0.62 -22.70
N ALA A 342 -18.27 1.80 -22.83
CA ALA A 342 -18.34 2.49 -24.13
C ALA A 342 -16.92 2.74 -24.64
N GLY A 343 -16.65 2.49 -25.93
CA GLY A 343 -15.31 2.66 -26.52
C GLY A 343 -14.73 4.06 -26.33
N SER A 344 -15.57 5.09 -26.32
CA SER A 344 -15.17 6.49 -26.08
C SER A 344 -14.88 6.83 -24.62
N ARG A 345 -15.12 5.92 -23.67
CA ARG A 345 -14.90 6.14 -22.24
C ARG A 345 -13.41 6.44 -21.98
N PRO A 346 -13.07 7.63 -21.45
CA PRO A 346 -11.69 7.95 -21.08
C PRO A 346 -11.25 7.15 -19.86
N VAL A 347 -9.97 6.81 -19.81
CA VAL A 347 -9.32 6.00 -18.78
C VAL A 347 -8.06 6.74 -18.32
N ALA A 348 -7.95 6.96 -17.01
CA ALA A 348 -6.74 7.46 -16.39
C ALA A 348 -5.98 6.28 -15.78
N ILE A 349 -4.89 5.87 -16.45
CA ILE A 349 -4.01 4.79 -15.97
C ILE A 349 -2.96 5.42 -15.06
N GLY A 350 -3.03 5.10 -13.77
CA GLY A 350 -2.18 5.66 -12.73
C GLY A 350 -1.15 4.68 -12.19
N THR A 351 0.04 5.19 -11.87
CA THR A 351 1.02 4.48 -11.02
C THR A 351 1.59 5.44 -9.97
N ALA A 352 1.99 4.88 -8.84
CA ALA A 352 2.67 5.62 -7.78
C ALA A 352 4.02 6.18 -8.27
N LEU A 353 4.30 7.44 -7.90
CA LEU A 353 5.56 8.12 -8.14
C LEU A 353 6.25 8.40 -6.80
N ASN A 354 7.49 7.93 -6.65
CA ASN A 354 8.30 8.19 -5.46
C ASN A 354 8.89 9.60 -5.52
N LEU A 355 8.32 10.53 -4.74
CA LEU A 355 8.75 11.93 -4.75
C LEU A 355 10.14 12.11 -4.14
N ARG A 356 10.51 11.28 -3.14
CA ARG A 356 11.84 11.34 -2.50
C ARG A 356 12.97 11.14 -3.49
N LYS A 357 12.78 10.19 -4.42
CA LYS A 357 13.80 9.88 -5.44
C LYS A 357 13.94 11.02 -6.45
N THR A 358 12.85 11.69 -6.79
CA THR A 358 12.92 12.86 -7.68
C THR A 358 13.54 14.07 -6.98
N LEU A 359 13.30 14.22 -5.68
CA LEU A 359 13.73 15.36 -4.86
C LEU A 359 14.97 15.06 -4.00
N GLU A 360 15.79 14.09 -4.40
CA GLU A 360 16.92 13.62 -3.60
C GLU A 360 17.95 14.73 -3.30
N LYS A 361 18.08 15.71 -4.19
CA LYS A 361 19.02 16.83 -4.02
C LYS A 361 18.48 17.91 -3.08
N GLU A 362 17.16 17.99 -2.96
CA GLU A 362 16.42 18.97 -2.18
C GLU A 362 16.12 18.49 -0.76
N LEU A 363 16.11 17.17 -0.55
CA LEU A 363 15.85 16.56 0.74
C LEU A 363 17.14 16.39 1.57
N PRO A 364 17.05 16.53 2.90
CA PRO A 364 18.19 16.24 3.77
C PRO A 364 18.61 14.78 3.68
N ARG A 365 19.89 14.52 3.91
CA ARG A 365 20.44 13.16 3.95
C ARG A 365 19.89 12.39 5.15
N GLY A 366 19.58 11.11 4.94
CA GLY A 366 19.08 10.22 5.97
C GLY A 366 17.79 9.52 5.53
N THR A 367 17.07 8.97 6.50
CA THR A 367 15.86 8.16 6.28
C THR A 367 14.61 8.94 6.62
N PHE A 368 13.85 9.32 5.59
CA PHE A 368 12.55 9.95 5.73
C PHE A 368 11.41 8.96 5.46
N ILE A 369 10.68 8.58 6.50
CA ILE A 369 9.66 7.52 6.41
C ILE A 369 8.24 8.00 6.12
N GLY A 370 7.94 9.30 6.13
CA GLY A 370 6.56 9.80 6.00
C GLY A 370 5.86 9.46 4.67
N ASN A 371 4.81 10.16 4.27
CA ASN A 371 4.22 10.02 2.94
C ASN A 371 4.90 11.01 2.00
N ALA A 372 5.51 10.53 0.93
CA ALA A 372 6.06 11.33 -0.16
C ALA A 372 5.92 10.55 -1.48
N VAL A 373 4.66 10.25 -1.79
CA VAL A 373 4.22 9.58 -3.01
C VAL A 373 3.10 10.39 -3.63
N SER A 374 3.12 10.48 -4.96
CA SER A 374 2.00 10.97 -5.76
C SER A 374 1.59 9.93 -6.80
N THR A 375 0.62 10.25 -7.66
CA THR A 375 0.24 9.41 -8.79
C THR A 375 0.57 10.13 -10.10
N ALA A 376 1.27 9.45 -11.00
CA ALA A 376 1.44 9.86 -12.38
C ALA A 376 0.34 9.20 -13.23
N PHE A 377 -0.28 9.96 -14.13
CA PHE A 377 -1.37 9.47 -14.98
C PHE A 377 -1.00 9.49 -16.47
N ALA A 378 -1.36 8.42 -17.17
CA ALA A 378 -1.50 8.39 -18.63
C ALA A 378 -2.98 8.31 -19.00
N PHE A 379 -3.37 8.95 -20.09
CA PHE A 379 -4.76 8.99 -20.55
C PHE A 379 -4.91 8.24 -21.87
N LEU A 380 -5.88 7.32 -21.92
CA LEU A 380 -6.30 6.60 -23.12
C LEU A 380 -7.83 6.44 -23.09
N THR A 381 -8.42 6.01 -24.18
CA THR A 381 -9.82 5.57 -24.24
C THR A 381 -9.92 4.04 -24.11
N ALA A 382 -11.10 3.54 -23.73
CA ALA A 382 -11.38 2.11 -23.74
C ALA A 382 -11.17 1.48 -25.13
N HIS A 383 -11.52 2.20 -26.20
CA HIS A 383 -11.27 1.78 -27.58
C HIS A 383 -9.78 1.66 -27.88
N GLU A 384 -8.98 2.69 -27.59
CA GLU A 384 -7.53 2.63 -27.82
C GLU A 384 -6.88 1.47 -27.08
N LEU A 385 -7.28 1.20 -25.83
CA LEU A 385 -6.75 0.08 -25.06
C LEU A 385 -7.05 -1.29 -25.69
N ALA A 386 -8.19 -1.39 -26.38
CA ALA A 386 -8.61 -2.60 -27.08
C ALA A 386 -7.93 -2.76 -28.44
N THR A 387 -7.55 -1.66 -29.12
CA THR A 387 -7.14 -1.69 -30.53
C THR A 387 -5.66 -1.44 -30.79
N ILE A 388 -4.98 -0.60 -30.01
CA ILE A 388 -3.57 -0.28 -30.27
C ILE A 388 -2.64 -1.35 -29.66
N PRO A 389 -1.42 -1.56 -30.20
CA PRO A 389 -0.49 -2.58 -29.72
C PRO A 389 -0.06 -2.40 -28.26
N LEU A 390 0.35 -3.50 -27.62
CA LEU A 390 0.66 -3.49 -26.18
C LEU A 390 1.87 -2.58 -25.89
N GLY A 391 2.87 -2.65 -26.78
CA GLY A 391 4.05 -1.79 -26.70
C GLY A 391 3.70 -0.30 -26.72
N SER A 392 2.75 0.11 -27.56
CA SER A 392 2.32 1.50 -27.69
C SER A 392 1.63 2.01 -26.43
N ILE A 393 0.80 1.18 -25.77
CA ILE A 393 0.20 1.52 -24.47
C ILE A 393 1.30 1.68 -23.40
N ALA A 394 2.22 0.72 -23.32
CA ALA A 394 3.33 0.75 -22.37
C ALA A 394 4.22 1.98 -22.57
N LEU A 395 4.50 2.36 -23.82
CA LEU A 395 5.28 3.54 -24.15
C LEU A 395 4.56 4.85 -23.76
N ARG A 396 3.24 4.93 -23.98
CA ARG A 396 2.44 6.10 -23.53
C ARG A 396 2.49 6.24 -22.00
N ILE A 397 2.35 5.14 -21.26
CA ILE A 397 2.49 5.14 -19.80
C ILE A 397 3.89 5.63 -19.39
N ARG A 398 4.93 5.06 -20.00
CA ARG A 398 6.33 5.42 -19.73
C ARG A 398 6.61 6.90 -19.96
N ARG A 399 6.18 7.44 -21.11
CA ARG A 399 6.32 8.87 -21.45
C ARG A 399 5.58 9.77 -20.47
N ALA A 400 4.36 9.41 -20.09
CA ALA A 400 3.59 10.16 -19.11
C ALA A 400 4.26 10.20 -17.73
N ILE A 401 4.82 9.07 -17.29
CA ILE A 401 5.62 9.00 -16.04
C ILE A 401 6.86 9.90 -16.16
N GLN A 402 7.60 9.82 -17.27
CA GLN A 402 8.79 10.65 -17.51
C GLN A 402 8.49 12.15 -17.50
N GLN A 403 7.36 12.54 -18.09
CA GLN A 403 6.93 13.94 -18.12
C GLN A 403 6.57 14.46 -16.72
N GLN A 404 5.89 13.65 -15.89
CA GLN A 404 5.43 14.07 -14.55
C GLN A 404 6.50 13.94 -13.45
N ARG A 405 7.59 13.19 -13.69
CA ARG A 405 8.63 12.91 -12.67
C ARG A 405 9.78 13.90 -12.64
N THR A 406 9.72 15.00 -13.38
CA THR A 406 10.76 16.04 -13.30
C THR A 406 10.64 16.79 -11.97
N THR A 407 11.75 17.35 -11.48
CA THR A 407 11.76 18.14 -10.23
C THR A 407 10.71 19.24 -10.24
N GLU A 408 10.63 20.01 -11.34
CA GLU A 408 9.64 21.08 -11.49
C GLU A 408 8.21 20.56 -11.38
N GLN A 409 7.90 19.45 -12.07
CA GLN A 409 6.56 18.88 -12.09
C GLN A 409 6.16 18.29 -10.73
N VAL A 410 7.10 17.65 -10.03
CA VAL A 410 6.88 17.18 -8.66
C VAL A 410 6.62 18.34 -7.70
N LYS A 411 7.41 19.42 -7.77
CA LYS A 411 7.18 20.61 -6.93
C LYS A 411 5.84 21.29 -7.23
N ALA A 412 5.49 21.45 -8.51
CA ALA A 412 4.18 21.98 -8.90
C ALA A 412 3.03 21.08 -8.39
N GLN A 413 3.21 19.76 -8.46
CA GLN A 413 2.25 18.79 -7.95
C GLN A 413 2.12 18.86 -6.43
N LEU A 414 3.20 19.02 -5.67
CA LEU A 414 3.17 19.21 -4.21
C LEU A 414 2.34 20.42 -3.82
N THR A 415 2.53 21.56 -4.50
CA THR A 415 1.72 22.77 -4.30
C THR A 415 0.23 22.50 -4.51
N LEU A 416 -0.12 21.72 -5.55
CA LEU A 416 -1.51 21.33 -5.79
C LEU A 416 -2.03 20.37 -4.71
N MET A 417 -1.26 19.35 -4.34
CA MET A 417 -1.64 18.37 -3.31
C MET A 417 -1.97 19.04 -1.98
N ASP A 418 -1.16 20.02 -1.58
CA ASP A 418 -1.40 20.84 -0.38
C ASP A 418 -2.69 21.67 -0.53
N SER A 419 -2.82 22.42 -1.63
CA SER A 419 -3.99 23.25 -1.91
C SER A 419 -5.33 22.46 -1.91
N TYR A 420 -5.32 21.26 -2.51
CA TYR A 420 -6.51 20.39 -2.54
C TYR A 420 -6.68 19.54 -1.28
N GLY A 421 -5.66 19.41 -0.43
CA GLY A 421 -5.62 18.49 0.72
C GLY A 421 -5.68 17.00 0.36
N ARG A 422 -5.39 16.66 -0.90
CA ARG A 422 -5.42 15.31 -1.47
C ARG A 422 -4.65 15.25 -2.79
N GLN A 423 -4.31 14.04 -3.23
CA GLN A 423 -3.84 13.82 -4.60
C GLN A 423 -4.89 14.38 -5.59
N PRO A 424 -4.51 15.32 -6.45
CA PRO A 424 -5.45 15.83 -7.42
C PRO A 424 -5.77 14.78 -8.48
N LEU A 425 -7.05 14.66 -8.83
CA LEU A 425 -7.50 13.79 -9.92
C LEU A 425 -7.46 14.56 -11.23
N ALA A 426 -7.13 13.88 -12.32
CA ALA A 426 -7.11 14.45 -13.66
C ALA A 426 -7.87 13.54 -14.64
N GLY A 427 -8.42 14.15 -15.70
CA GLY A 427 -9.23 13.51 -16.72
C GLY A 427 -10.52 14.29 -17.01
N SER A 428 -11.31 13.77 -17.95
CA SER A 428 -12.67 14.27 -18.23
C SER A 428 -13.64 13.93 -17.09
N TRP A 429 -14.80 14.57 -17.07
CA TRP A 429 -15.84 14.30 -16.06
C TRP A 429 -16.30 12.82 -16.03
N ASN A 430 -16.14 12.09 -17.14
CA ASN A 430 -16.50 10.68 -17.26
C ASN A 430 -15.26 9.78 -17.29
N VAL A 431 -14.11 10.20 -16.75
CA VAL A 431 -12.91 9.35 -16.73
C VAL A 431 -13.08 8.17 -15.78
N LEU A 432 -12.57 7.00 -16.15
CA LEU A 432 -12.43 5.85 -15.27
C LEU A 432 -10.97 5.77 -14.75
N PRO A 433 -10.72 5.96 -13.44
CA PRO A 433 -9.39 5.77 -12.89
C PRO A 433 -9.07 4.28 -12.75
N LEU A 434 -7.87 3.89 -13.17
CA LEU A 434 -7.30 2.57 -12.94
C LEU A 434 -5.89 2.76 -12.40
N VAL A 435 -5.65 2.44 -11.13
CA VAL A 435 -4.38 2.73 -10.47
C VAL A 435 -3.71 1.42 -10.03
N LEU A 436 -2.48 1.20 -10.49
CA LEU A 436 -1.67 0.07 -10.05
C LEU A 436 -0.33 0.59 -9.54
N SER A 437 -0.15 0.52 -8.23
CA SER A 437 1.10 0.93 -7.60
C SER A 437 2.17 -0.14 -7.80
N GLN A 438 3.38 0.27 -8.19
CA GLN A 438 4.48 -0.65 -8.48
C GLN A 438 5.39 -0.78 -7.24
N SER A 439 5.10 -1.72 -6.34
CA SER A 439 5.90 -1.92 -5.11
C SER A 439 7.08 -2.88 -5.28
N ASN A 440 7.29 -3.43 -6.48
CA ASN A 440 8.36 -4.40 -6.73
C ASN A 440 9.76 -3.87 -6.39
N SER A 441 10.03 -2.59 -6.67
CA SER A 441 11.33 -1.98 -6.37
C SER A 441 11.59 -1.78 -4.87
N LEU A 442 10.64 -2.14 -4.00
CA LEU A 442 10.76 -1.99 -2.55
C LEU A 442 11.38 -3.23 -1.89
N GLY A 443 11.59 -4.32 -2.63
CA GLY A 443 12.40 -5.47 -2.17
C GLY A 443 11.80 -6.21 -0.98
N PHE A 444 10.48 -6.21 -0.79
CA PHE A 444 9.86 -6.84 0.37
C PHE A 444 10.08 -8.36 0.45
N PHE A 445 10.31 -9.03 -0.69
CA PHE A 445 10.68 -10.45 -0.75
C PHE A 445 12.18 -10.68 -0.45
N ASP A 446 13.00 -9.63 -0.47
CA ASP A 446 14.44 -9.70 -0.25
C ASP A 446 14.84 -9.42 1.21
N LEU A 447 13.87 -9.04 2.06
CA LEU A 447 14.07 -8.81 3.48
C LEU A 447 14.70 -10.03 4.15
N ASP A 448 15.88 -9.84 4.74
CA ASP A 448 16.70 -10.92 5.26
C ASP A 448 16.61 -11.02 6.80
N PHE A 449 15.76 -11.92 7.28
CA PHE A 449 15.60 -12.26 8.70
C PHE A 449 16.43 -13.49 9.10
N SER A 450 17.46 -13.87 8.33
CA SER A 450 18.27 -15.07 8.60
C SER A 450 18.88 -15.09 10.00
N SER A 451 19.26 -13.93 10.56
CA SER A 451 19.78 -13.83 11.93
C SER A 451 18.75 -14.17 13.02
N ALA A 452 17.46 -14.14 12.71
CA ALA A 452 16.42 -14.60 13.61
C ALA A 452 16.05 -16.07 13.39
N VAL A 453 16.62 -16.78 12.42
CA VAL A 453 16.24 -18.19 12.17
C VAL A 453 16.81 -19.08 13.28
N VAL A 454 15.93 -19.79 13.98
CA VAL A 454 16.30 -20.81 14.99
C VAL A 454 16.26 -22.21 14.43
N ARG A 455 15.44 -22.43 13.40
CA ARG A 455 15.35 -23.71 12.71
C ARG A 455 14.88 -23.51 11.28
N GLN A 456 15.60 -24.13 10.36
CA GLN A 456 15.13 -24.26 8.98
C GLN A 456 13.89 -25.16 8.93
N GLY A 457 12.83 -24.64 8.32
CA GLY A 457 11.57 -25.35 8.21
C GLY A 457 11.51 -26.19 6.94
N LEU A 458 11.59 -25.52 5.79
CA LEU A 458 11.62 -26.16 4.49
C LEU A 458 13.07 -26.38 4.00
N PRO A 459 13.44 -27.61 3.60
CA PRO A 459 14.76 -27.92 3.06
C PRO A 459 15.14 -27.09 1.81
N ASN A 460 16.45 -26.93 1.58
CA ASN A 460 16.99 -26.08 0.50
C ASN A 460 16.60 -26.55 -0.91
N ASP A 461 16.46 -27.85 -1.12
CA ASP A 461 16.05 -28.46 -2.39
C ASP A 461 14.57 -28.25 -2.72
N ARG A 462 13.75 -27.87 -1.73
CA ARG A 462 12.30 -27.68 -1.87
C ARG A 462 11.87 -26.22 -1.85
N ARG A 463 12.81 -25.28 -1.88
CA ARG A 463 12.53 -23.84 -1.78
C ARG A 463 13.26 -23.04 -2.85
N SER A 464 12.77 -21.84 -3.13
CA SER A 464 13.44 -20.87 -4.01
C SER A 464 13.95 -19.66 -3.25
N ASN A 465 13.31 -19.30 -2.14
CA ASN A 465 13.73 -18.21 -1.28
C ASN A 465 14.92 -18.63 -0.39
N GLY A 466 15.78 -17.68 -0.04
CA GLY A 466 16.84 -17.91 0.94
C GLY A 466 16.28 -18.14 2.34
N VAL A 467 17.07 -18.79 3.21
CA VAL A 467 16.76 -18.98 4.63
C VAL A 467 16.50 -17.62 5.28
N GLY A 468 15.38 -17.50 6.00
CA GLY A 468 14.99 -16.24 6.65
C GLY A 468 14.45 -15.16 5.71
N LYS A 469 14.25 -15.46 4.42
CA LYS A 469 13.58 -14.54 3.48
C LYS A 469 12.11 -14.92 3.28
N PRO A 470 11.19 -13.96 3.06
CA PRO A 470 9.79 -14.28 2.82
C PRO A 470 9.59 -15.15 1.57
N SER A 471 8.81 -16.23 1.71
CA SER A 471 8.35 -17.06 0.59
C SER A 471 7.03 -16.58 0.00
N TYR A 472 6.28 -15.77 0.73
CA TYR A 472 5.03 -15.16 0.29
C TYR A 472 4.70 -13.91 1.10
N ILE A 473 4.05 -12.94 0.45
CA ILE A 473 3.54 -11.73 1.08
C ILE A 473 2.04 -11.64 0.82
N HIS A 474 1.29 -11.46 1.91
CA HIS A 474 -0.13 -11.23 1.87
C HIS A 474 -0.40 -9.75 2.20
N LEU A 475 -0.92 -8.99 1.23
CA LEU A 475 -1.25 -7.58 1.41
C LEU A 475 -2.77 -7.42 1.49
N THR A 476 -3.23 -6.72 2.53
CA THR A 476 -4.63 -6.33 2.73
C THR A 476 -4.71 -4.88 3.20
N HIS A 477 -5.92 -4.34 3.27
CA HIS A 477 -6.17 -3.04 3.87
C HIS A 477 -7.58 -2.94 4.44
N GLN A 478 -7.84 -1.88 5.19
CA GLN A 478 -9.17 -1.46 5.61
C GLN A 478 -9.42 -0.07 5.03
N MET A 479 -10.35 0.04 4.08
CA MET A 479 -10.77 1.33 3.54
C MET A 479 -12.02 1.83 4.28
N ASN A 480 -11.91 2.98 4.92
CA ASN A 480 -12.98 3.55 5.73
C ASN A 480 -13.62 4.75 5.01
N GLY A 481 -14.64 4.50 4.18
CA GLY A 481 -15.36 5.58 3.48
C GLY A 481 -14.63 6.13 2.26
N VAL A 482 -13.67 5.39 1.71
CA VAL A 482 -12.98 5.72 0.45
C VAL A 482 -13.10 4.52 -0.49
N PRO A 483 -13.48 4.70 -1.77
CA PRO A 483 -13.61 3.59 -2.70
C PRO A 483 -12.24 3.01 -3.08
N GLY A 484 -12.11 1.68 -3.06
CA GLY A 484 -10.91 0.94 -3.47
C GLY A 484 -10.94 0.37 -4.89
N ARG A 485 -12.10 0.46 -5.54
CA ARG A 485 -12.36 -0.11 -6.87
C ARG A 485 -11.39 0.42 -7.92
N ASN A 486 -10.96 -0.47 -8.80
CA ASN A 486 -9.99 -0.21 -9.87
C ASN A 486 -8.64 0.27 -9.36
N ALA A 487 -8.28 -0.07 -8.13
CA ALA A 487 -6.98 0.21 -7.56
C ALA A 487 -6.32 -1.05 -6.99
N GLY A 488 -5.01 -1.05 -7.00
CA GLY A 488 -4.22 -2.14 -6.44
C GLY A 488 -2.74 -1.86 -6.40
N SER A 489 -1.97 -2.92 -6.10
CA SER A 489 -0.53 -2.85 -5.94
C SER A 489 0.13 -4.14 -6.41
N VAL A 490 1.19 -3.99 -7.20
CA VAL A 490 2.17 -5.06 -7.41
C VAL A 490 2.94 -5.21 -6.11
N MET A 491 2.70 -6.30 -5.39
CA MET A 491 3.29 -6.60 -4.08
C MET A 491 4.80 -6.88 -4.18
N GLY A 492 5.23 -7.49 -5.30
CA GLY A 492 6.62 -7.75 -5.63
C GLY A 492 6.82 -9.04 -6.40
N LYS A 493 8.07 -9.32 -6.74
CA LYS A 493 8.52 -10.56 -7.36
C LYS A 493 9.13 -11.46 -6.30
N ASP A 494 8.63 -12.69 -6.17
CA ASP A 494 9.21 -13.67 -5.24
C ASP A 494 10.50 -14.30 -5.80
N ALA A 495 11.19 -15.07 -4.97
CA ALA A 495 12.46 -15.71 -5.33
C ALA A 495 12.31 -16.79 -6.43
N ALA A 496 11.11 -17.32 -6.65
CA ALA A 496 10.81 -18.21 -7.78
C ALA A 496 10.47 -17.45 -9.08
N GLY A 497 10.51 -16.11 -9.02
CA GLY A 497 10.25 -15.23 -10.14
C GLY A 497 8.78 -14.88 -10.35
N ASN A 498 7.89 -15.16 -9.42
CA ASN A 498 6.46 -14.86 -9.59
C ASN A 498 6.13 -13.45 -9.15
N TRP A 499 5.42 -12.72 -10.00
CA TRP A 499 4.88 -11.40 -9.71
C TRP A 499 3.54 -11.53 -9.00
N TRP A 500 3.45 -10.94 -7.82
CA TRP A 500 2.25 -10.94 -7.00
C TRP A 500 1.55 -9.59 -7.09
N ILE A 501 0.25 -9.59 -7.37
CA ILE A 501 -0.56 -8.38 -7.57
C ILE A 501 -1.81 -8.47 -6.71
N TYR A 502 -2.06 -7.45 -5.90
CA TYR A 502 -3.36 -7.24 -5.27
C TYR A 502 -4.16 -6.27 -6.15
N PHE A 503 -5.43 -6.55 -6.41
CA PHE A 503 -6.30 -5.62 -7.14
C PHE A 503 -7.79 -5.78 -6.79
N ASP A 504 -8.51 -4.65 -6.72
CA ASP A 504 -9.97 -4.61 -6.48
C ASP A 504 -10.73 -4.23 -7.76
N LEU A 505 -11.73 -5.05 -8.14
CA LEU A 505 -12.57 -4.88 -9.32
C LEU A 505 -14.05 -5.09 -8.99
N PRO A 506 -14.98 -4.53 -9.80
CA PRO A 506 -16.36 -5.01 -9.79
C PRO A 506 -16.44 -6.53 -9.94
N VAL A 507 -17.33 -7.18 -9.19
CA VAL A 507 -17.48 -8.65 -9.22
C VAL A 507 -17.69 -9.17 -10.65
N THR A 508 -18.49 -8.45 -11.44
CA THR A 508 -18.79 -8.79 -12.83
C THR A 508 -17.58 -8.76 -13.76
N ALA A 509 -16.52 -8.02 -13.42
CA ALA A 509 -15.32 -7.92 -14.25
C ALA A 509 -14.40 -9.13 -14.09
N TRP A 510 -14.43 -9.82 -12.93
CA TRP A 510 -13.53 -10.93 -12.66
C TRP A 510 -13.69 -12.09 -13.64
N GLU A 511 -14.91 -12.37 -14.10
CA GLU A 511 -15.16 -13.46 -15.06
C GLU A 511 -14.37 -13.26 -16.36
N GLY A 512 -14.36 -12.04 -16.91
CA GLY A 512 -13.58 -11.70 -18.10
C GLY A 512 -12.07 -11.80 -17.85
N VAL A 513 -11.62 -11.38 -16.65
CA VAL A 513 -10.21 -11.49 -16.25
C VAL A 513 -9.77 -12.96 -16.17
N TYR A 514 -10.59 -13.85 -15.58
CA TYR A 514 -10.31 -15.29 -15.56
C TYR A 514 -10.17 -15.88 -16.96
N LYS A 515 -11.06 -15.50 -17.90
CA LYS A 515 -10.98 -15.96 -19.30
C LYS A 515 -9.67 -15.52 -19.95
N LYS A 516 -9.25 -14.27 -19.74
CA LYS A 516 -8.00 -13.72 -20.31
C LYS A 516 -6.74 -14.32 -19.70
N LEU A 517 -6.75 -14.61 -18.40
CA LEU A 517 -5.61 -15.28 -17.76
C LEU A 517 -5.43 -16.72 -18.23
N ARG A 518 -6.52 -17.47 -18.43
CA ARG A 518 -6.45 -18.82 -19.03
C ARG A 518 -5.89 -18.80 -20.44
N ALA A 519 -6.20 -17.77 -21.22
CA ALA A 519 -5.65 -17.61 -22.57
C ALA A 519 -4.14 -17.28 -22.60
N LEU A 520 -3.51 -16.95 -21.46
CA LEU A 520 -2.05 -16.87 -21.37
C LEU A 520 -1.40 -18.26 -21.24
N GLU A 521 -2.15 -19.28 -20.83
CA GLU A 521 -1.62 -20.65 -20.67
C GLU A 521 -1.62 -21.44 -21.98
N SER A 522 -2.48 -21.07 -22.93
CA SER A 522 -2.58 -21.61 -24.30
C SER A 522 -1.62 -20.93 -25.25
#